data_AF-W1U835-F1
#
_entry.id   AF-W1U835-F1
#
_cell.length_a   1.000
_cell.length_b   1.000
_cell.length_c   1.000
_cell.angle_alpha   90.00
_cell.angle_beta   90.00
_cell.angle_gamma   90.00
#
_symmetry.space_group_name_H-M   'P 1'
#
loop_
_entity.id
_entity.type
_entity.pdbx_description
1 polymer ?
#
loop_
_entity_poly.entity_id
_entity_poly.type
_entity_poly.pdbx_seq_one_letter_code
_entity_poly.pdbx_strand_id
1 'polypeptide(L)'
;MDNLINAIDKIVEGQVFKIVISNKKDKENKYNKININFKESKNKKYYQVEKYTDKQVFHENIEIEDLRDYLLDYMENSYKQLAAW
;
A
#
# COMPACT_ATOMS: atom_id res chain seq x y z
N MET A 1 -5.87 17.92 0.73
CA MET A 1 -4.57 17.20 0.79
C MET A 1 -4.30 16.80 2.23
N ASP A 2 -4.38 17.74 3.17
CA ASP A 2 -4.10 17.55 4.61
C ASP A 2 -4.85 16.37 5.26
N ASN A 3 -6.13 16.17 4.95
CA ASN A 3 -6.90 15.05 5.50
C ASN A 3 -6.40 13.67 5.05
N LEU A 4 -5.88 13.55 3.82
CA LEU A 4 -5.33 12.28 3.32
C LEU A 4 -3.97 12.00 3.97
N ILE A 5 -3.10 13.01 4.00
CA ILE A 5 -1.78 12.92 4.62
C ILE A 5 -1.91 12.51 6.09
N ASN A 6 -2.74 13.21 6.86
CA ASN A 6 -2.97 12.90 8.26
C ASN A 6 -3.55 11.49 8.49
N ALA A 7 -4.37 10.98 7.57
CA ALA A 7 -4.92 9.63 7.67
C ALA A 7 -3.84 8.57 7.40
N ILE A 8 -2.98 8.79 6.41
CA ILE A 8 -1.86 7.89 6.10
C ILE A 8 -0.82 7.90 7.22
N ASP A 9 -0.49 9.07 7.78
CA ASP A 9 0.45 9.19 8.89
C ASP A 9 0.01 8.34 10.08
N LYS A 10 -1.28 8.41 10.46
CA LYS A 10 -1.85 7.57 11.52
C LYS A 10 -1.78 6.07 11.24
N ILE A 11 -1.92 5.66 9.98
CA ILE A 11 -1.83 4.25 9.58
C ILE A 11 -0.38 3.75 9.72
N VAL A 12 0.58 4.55 9.28
CA VAL A 12 2.01 4.20 9.36
C VAL A 12 2.46 4.15 10.83
N GLU A 13 2.06 5.14 11.64
CA GLU A 13 2.33 5.17 13.09
C GLU A 13 1.73 3.98 13.83
N GLY A 14 0.57 3.48 13.37
CA GLY A 14 -0.11 2.32 13.95
C GLY A 14 0.56 0.97 13.72
N GLN A 15 1.68 0.91 12.98
CA GLN A 15 2.40 -0.33 12.65
C GLN A 15 1.49 -1.43 12.10
N VAL A 16 0.67 -1.07 11.10
CA VAL A 16 -0.33 -1.98 10.53
C VAL A 16 0.30 -3.22 9.91
N PHE A 17 -0.35 -4.37 10.15
CA PHE A 17 0.13 -5.66 9.66
C PHE A 17 -0.25 -5.85 8.18
N LYS A 18 -1.41 -5.33 7.76
CA LYS A 18 -1.87 -5.45 6.39
C LYS A 18 -2.60 -4.20 5.91
N ILE A 19 -2.28 -3.82 4.67
CA ILE A 19 -2.95 -2.74 3.95
C ILE A 19 -3.47 -3.29 2.62
N VAL A 20 -4.65 -2.84 2.24
CA VAL A 20 -5.28 -3.14 0.96
C VAL A 20 -5.66 -1.84 0.28
N ILE A 21 -5.10 -1.60 -0.89
CA ILE A 21 -5.47 -0.49 -1.78
C ILE A 21 -6.29 -1.05 -2.94
N SER A 22 -7.45 -0.45 -3.18
CA SER A 22 -8.40 -0.92 -4.20
C SER A 22 -9.25 0.22 -4.77
N ASN A 23 -10.17 -0.14 -5.68
CA ASN A 23 -11.08 0.79 -6.34
C ASN A 23 -10.33 1.86 -7.14
N LYS A 24 -9.82 1.45 -8.31
CA LYS A 24 -9.03 2.30 -9.21
C LYS A 24 -9.80 3.58 -9.57
N LYS A 25 -9.07 4.69 -9.70
CA LYS A 25 -9.61 5.96 -10.25
C LYS A 25 -9.92 5.83 -11.74
N ASP A 26 -8.98 5.24 -12.45
CA ASP A 26 -9.04 5.00 -13.88
C ASP A 26 -9.10 3.50 -14.19
N LYS A 27 -9.86 3.12 -15.22
CA LYS A 27 -9.89 1.77 -15.78
C LYS A 27 -8.57 1.39 -16.45
N GLU A 28 -7.77 2.37 -16.89
CA GLU A 28 -6.45 2.15 -17.49
C GLU A 28 -5.36 1.76 -16.48
N ASN A 29 -5.59 1.95 -15.18
CA ASN A 29 -4.64 1.50 -14.17
C ASN A 29 -4.44 -0.02 -14.25
N LYS A 30 -3.19 -0.45 -14.50
CA LYS A 30 -2.83 -1.85 -14.73
C LYS A 30 -3.21 -2.78 -13.57
N TYR A 31 -3.12 -2.30 -12.33
CA TYR A 31 -3.30 -3.12 -11.14
C TYR A 31 -4.70 -2.96 -10.55
N ASN A 32 -5.40 -4.08 -10.35
CA ASN A 32 -6.74 -4.20 -9.74
C ASN A 32 -6.74 -3.89 -8.25
N LYS A 33 -5.68 -4.33 -7.59
CA LYS A 33 -5.56 -4.32 -6.15
C LYS A 33 -4.08 -4.33 -5.80
N ILE A 34 -3.74 -3.68 -4.71
CA ILE A 34 -2.42 -3.77 -4.10
C ILE A 34 -2.63 -4.25 -2.67
N ASN A 35 -2.03 -5.39 -2.31
CA ASN A 35 -1.92 -5.81 -0.92
C ASN A 35 -0.52 -5.47 -0.42
N ILE A 36 -0.41 -4.97 0.80
CA ILE A 36 0.86 -4.72 1.45
C ILE A 36 0.81 -5.45 2.77
N ASN A 37 1.75 -6.36 3.01
CA ASN A 37 1.79 -7.17 4.22
C ASN A 37 3.12 -6.92 4.94
N PHE A 38 3.05 -6.63 6.23
CA PHE A 38 4.23 -6.54 7.07
C PHE A 38 4.91 -7.91 7.15
N LYS A 39 6.23 -7.92 6.99
CA LYS A 39 7.07 -9.10 7.10
C LYS A 39 8.20 -8.79 8.08
N GLU A 40 8.36 -9.70 9.03
CA GLU A 40 9.46 -9.68 9.97
C GLU A 40 10.20 -11.01 9.90
N SER A 41 11.51 -10.91 9.70
CA SER A 41 12.46 -12.00 9.87
C SER A 41 13.44 -11.60 10.97
N LYS A 42 14.23 -12.55 11.48
CA LYS A 42 15.11 -12.35 12.66
C LYS A 42 15.95 -11.06 12.63
N ASN A 43 16.33 -10.58 11.44
CA ASN A 43 17.20 -9.42 11.27
C ASN A 43 16.61 -8.31 10.40
N LYS A 44 15.37 -8.46 9.88
CA LYS A 44 14.82 -7.50 8.93
C LYS A 44 13.30 -7.40 9.03
N LYS A 45 12.82 -6.17 9.13
CA LYS A 45 11.41 -5.78 8.99
C LYS A 45 11.26 -5.08 7.65
N TYR A 46 10.23 -5.45 6.88
CA TYR A 46 9.94 -4.85 5.58
C TYR A 46 8.46 -5.07 5.25
N TYR A 47 7.96 -4.37 4.25
CA TYR A 47 6.65 -4.64 3.69
C TYR A 47 6.79 -5.41 2.38
N GLN A 48 6.03 -6.49 2.24
CA GLN A 48 5.87 -7.19 0.97
C GLN A 48 4.62 -6.66 0.27
N VAL A 49 4.80 -6.09 -0.91
CA VAL A 49 3.73 -5.56 -1.75
C VAL A 49 3.40 -6.55 -2.87
N GLU A 50 2.11 -6.81 -3.04
CA GLU A 50 1.54 -7.68 -4.06
C GLU A 50 0.62 -6.87 -4.96
N LYS A 51 1.00 -6.66 -6.23
CA LYS A 51 0.21 -5.92 -7.22
C LYS A 51 -0.53 -6.90 -8.12
N TYR A 52 -1.84 -6.92 -8.03
CA TYR A 52 -2.69 -7.86 -8.77
C TYR A 52 -3.13 -7.25 -10.10
N THR A 53 -2.97 -8.01 -11.18
CA THR A 53 -3.66 -7.76 -12.45
C THR A 53 -4.73 -8.85 -12.65
N ASP A 54 -5.40 -8.89 -13.80
CA ASP A 54 -6.36 -9.96 -14.08
C ASP A 54 -5.72 -11.35 -14.20
N LYS A 55 -4.43 -11.44 -14.52
CA LYS A 55 -3.76 -12.71 -14.88
C LYS A 55 -2.54 -13.06 -14.04
N GLN A 56 -1.95 -12.08 -13.36
CA GLN A 56 -0.67 -12.24 -12.67
C GLN A 56 -0.58 -11.33 -11.45
N VAL A 57 0.27 -11.74 -10.51
CA VAL A 57 0.60 -11.00 -9.29
C VAL A 57 2.09 -10.68 -9.31
N PHE A 58 2.42 -9.42 -9.08
CA PHE A 58 3.80 -8.96 -8.96
C PHE A 58 4.14 -8.78 -7.48
N HIS A 59 5.33 -9.21 -7.08
CA HIS A 59 5.80 -9.09 -5.70
C HIS A 59 7.02 -8.17 -5.65
N GLU A 60 6.99 -7.20 -4.75
CA GLU A 60 8.12 -6.33 -4.41
C GLU A 60 8.24 -6.19 -2.90
N ASN A 61 9.43 -5.88 -2.40
CA ASN A 61 9.65 -5.57 -0.99
C ASN A 61 10.05 -4.10 -0.88
N ILE A 62 9.45 -3.39 0.07
CA ILE A 62 9.80 -2.00 0.41
C ILE A 62 10.25 -1.95 1.88
N GLU A 63 11.12 -1.00 2.20
CA GLU A 63 11.50 -0.78 3.60
C GLU A 63 10.34 -0.13 4.36
N ILE A 64 10.41 -0.13 5.69
CA ILE A 64 9.31 0.37 6.54
C ILE A 64 9.13 1.87 6.36
N GLU A 65 10.24 2.58 6.17
CA GLU A 65 10.32 4.02 5.98
C GLU A 65 9.66 4.47 4.67
N ASP A 66 9.67 3.61 3.65
CA ASP A 66 9.11 3.90 2.33
C ASP A 66 7.58 3.77 2.29
N LEU A 67 6.96 3.12 3.30
CA LEU A 67 5.53 2.82 3.28
C LEU A 67 4.69 4.08 3.11
N ARG A 68 5.04 5.16 3.82
CA ARG A 68 4.26 6.40 3.84
C ARG A 68 4.12 7.00 2.44
N ASP A 69 5.25 7.22 1.78
CA ASP A 69 5.29 7.85 0.47
C ASP A 69 4.67 6.93 -0.59
N TYR A 70 4.84 5.61 -0.42
CA TYR A 70 4.18 4.60 -1.25
C TYR A 70 2.65 4.70 -1.18
N LEU A 71 2.08 4.80 0.03
CA LEU A 71 0.63 4.94 0.21
C LEU A 71 0.10 6.26 -0.37
N LEU A 72 0.85 7.35 -0.20
CA LEU A 72 0.48 8.66 -0.71
C LEU A 72 0.40 8.65 -2.24
N ASP A 73 1.43 8.18 -2.92
CA ASP A 73 1.47 8.14 -4.39
C ASP A 73 0.25 7.40 -4.97
N TYR A 74 -0.05 6.21 -4.44
CA TYR A 74 -1.18 5.42 -4.92
C TYR A 74 -2.55 6.03 -4.60
N MET A 75 -2.72 6.66 -3.44
CA MET A 75 -3.99 7.26 -3.05
C MET A 75 -4.25 8.61 -3.72
N GLU A 76 -3.20 9.38 -4.01
CA GLU A 76 -3.32 10.64 -4.74
C GLU A 76 -3.59 10.40 -6.23
N ASN A 77 -2.93 9.43 -6.85
CA ASN A 77 -2.93 9.32 -8.31
C ASN A 77 -3.82 8.18 -8.84
N SER A 78 -3.93 7.05 -8.13
CA SER A 78 -4.40 5.81 -8.78
C SER A 78 -5.64 5.17 -8.14
N TYR A 79 -5.90 5.36 -6.85
CA TYR A 79 -6.94 4.59 -6.12
C TYR A 79 -7.81 5.45 -5.21
N LYS A 80 -9.03 4.96 -4.93
CA LYS A 80 -10.02 5.65 -4.10
C LYS A 80 -10.17 5.04 -2.71
N GLN A 81 -9.64 3.85 -2.47
CA GLN A 81 -9.87 3.13 -1.22
C GLN A 81 -8.58 2.53 -0.68
N LEU A 82 -8.43 2.66 0.65
CA LEU A 82 -7.40 2.04 1.44
C LEU A 82 -8.05 1.48 2.71
N ALA A 83 -7.80 0.21 3.01
CA ALA A 83 -8.15 -0.43 4.27
C ALA A 83 -6.87 -0.93 4.95
N ALA A 84 -6.75 -0.73 6.26
CA ALA A 84 -5.58 -1.13 7.04
C ALA A 84 -5.99 -1.72 8.39
N TRP A 85 -5.31 -2.77 8.85
CA TRP A 85 -5.52 -3.43 10.13
C TRP A 85 -4.27 -4.16 10.64
#